data_AF-A0A6N9H378-F1
#
_entry.id   AF-A0A6N9H378-F1
#
_cell.length_a   1.000
_cell.length_b   1.000
_cell.length_c   1.000
_cell.angle_alpha   90.00
_cell.angle_beta   90.00
_cell.angle_gamma   90.00
#
_symmetry.space_group_name_H-M   'P 1'
#
loop_
_entity.id
_entity.type
_entity.pdbx_description
1 polymer ?
#
loop_
_entity_poly.entity_id
_entity_poly.type
_entity_poly.pdbx_seq_one_letter_code
_entity_poly.pdbx_strand_id
1 'polypeptide(L)' 'MPRALALAARPFTAAWWYLKEVMGENAYVHYLESFERRHGTREGAMGEREFWRDLTDAQDRDPKARCC' A
#
# COMPACT_ATOMS: atom_id res chain seq x y z
N MET A 1 30.20 7.15 23.77
CA MET A 1 28.95 7.94 23.73
C MET A 1 28.03 7.42 22.61
N PRO A 2 27.05 6.52 22.86
CA PRO A 2 26.15 6.05 21.80
C PRO A 2 24.66 6.30 22.08
N ARG A 3 24.30 7.35 22.86
CA ARG A 3 22.90 7.62 23.26
C ARG A 3 22.23 8.80 22.55
N ALA A 4 22.84 9.35 21.49
CA ALA A 4 22.26 10.48 20.74
C ALA A 4 21.51 10.06 19.46
N LEU A 5 21.80 8.87 18.91
CA LEU A 5 21.21 8.39 17.64
C LEU A 5 19.79 7.82 17.81
N ALA A 6 19.38 7.46 19.02
CA ALA A 6 18.08 6.83 19.27
C ALA A 6 16.88 7.81 19.23
N LEU A 7 17.12 9.11 19.36
CA LEU A 7 16.06 10.13 19.37
C LEU A 7 15.73 10.67 17.97
N ALA A 8 16.67 10.61 17.02
CA ALA A 8 16.45 11.03 15.63
C ALA A 8 15.86 9.92 14.74
N ALA A 9 15.93 8.65 15.15
CA ALA A 9 15.42 7.53 14.37
C ALA A 9 13.88 7.42 14.37
N ARG A 10 13.22 7.90 15.42
CA ARG A 10 11.75 7.81 15.57
C ARG A 10 10.95 8.64 14.56
N PRO A 11 11.26 9.93 14.31
CA PRO A 11 10.52 10.70 13.30
C PRO A 11 10.74 10.14 11.89
N PHE A 12 11.90 9.55 11.61
CA PHE A 12 12.20 8.96 10.31
C PHE A 12 11.34 7.73 10.02
N THR A 13 11.12 6.85 11.00
CA THR A 13 10.24 5.69 10.83
C THR A 13 8.78 6.10 10.59
N ALA A 14 8.30 7.14 11.28
CA ALA A 14 6.94 7.65 11.09
C ALA A 14 6.76 8.32 9.72
N ALA A 15 7.73 9.13 9.29
CA ALA A 15 7.73 9.73 7.95
C ALA A 15 7.82 8.67 6.84
N TRP A 16 8.63 7.62 7.03
CA TRP A 16 8.71 6.50 6.10
C TRP A 16 7.40 5.72 6.01
N TRP A 17 6.76 5.44 7.14
CA TRP A 17 5.44 4.78 7.16
C TRP A 17 4.38 5.65 6.45
N TYR A 18 4.37 6.95 6.72
CA TYR A 18 3.51 7.91 6.03
C TYR A 18 3.78 7.95 4.52
N LEU A 19 5.05 7.94 4.10
CA LEU A 19 5.40 7.87 2.68
C LEU A 19 4.94 6.55 2.04
N LYS A 20 5.03 5.41 2.72
CA LYS A 20 4.48 4.14 2.21
C LYS A 20 2.97 4.17 2.04
N GLU A 21 2.29 4.80 3.00
CA GLU A 21 0.84 4.98 2.96
C GLU A 21 0.43 5.87 1.79
N VAL A 22 1.16 6.97 1.57
CA VAL A 22 0.91 7.94 0.49
C VAL A 22 1.34 7.42 -0.89
N MET A 23 2.45 6.67 -0.98
CA MET A 23 2.93 6.09 -2.24
C MET A 23 2.14 4.85 -2.67
N GLY A 24 1.17 4.41 -1.85
CA GLY A 24 0.32 3.26 -2.19
C GLY A 24 1.02 1.91 -2.02
N GLU A 25 2.20 1.85 -1.39
CA GLU A 25 2.87 0.58 -1.07
C GLU A 25 2.00 -0.30 -0.13
N ASN A 26 1.09 0.32 0.63
CA ASN A 26 0.11 -0.36 1.47
C ASN A 26 -1.22 -0.71 0.76
N ALA A 27 -1.34 -0.49 -0.56
CA ALA A 27 -2.60 -0.73 -1.30
C ALA A 27 -3.09 -2.18 -1.17
N TYR A 28 -2.16 -3.15 -1.19
CA TYR A 28 -2.50 -4.56 -1.00
C TYR A 28 -3.01 -4.87 0.41
N VAL A 29 -2.44 -4.23 1.44
CA VAL A 29 -2.90 -4.37 2.84
C VAL A 29 -4.31 -3.83 2.98
N HIS A 30 -4.58 -2.64 2.45
CA HIS A 30 -5.93 -2.06 2.46
C HIS A 30 -6.93 -2.90 1.66
N TYR A 31 -6.51 -3.50 0.55
CA TYR A 31 -7.33 -4.47 -0.18
C TYR A 31 -7.72 -5.65 0.72
N LEU A 32 -6.76 -6.27 1.41
CA LEU A 32 -7.03 -7.40 2.32
C LEU A 32 -7.94 -7.00 3.48
N GLU A 33 -7.69 -5.86 4.12
CA GLU A 33 -8.56 -5.34 5.19
C GLU A 33 -9.98 -5.11 4.68
N SER A 34 -10.10 -4.51 3.49
CA SER A 34 -11.39 -4.24 2.89
C SER A 34 -12.10 -5.51 2.42
N PHE A 35 -11.35 -6.53 1.98
CA PHE A 35 -11.86 -7.84 1.60
C PHE A 35 -12.35 -8.59 2.84
N GLU A 36 -11.56 -8.62 3.90
CA GLU A 36 -11.91 -9.25 5.18
C GLU A 36 -13.15 -8.59 5.80
N ARG A 37 -13.26 -7.26 5.75
CA ARG A 37 -14.48 -6.56 6.21
C ARG A 37 -15.73 -6.94 5.41
N ARG A 38 -15.60 -7.28 4.12
CA ARG A 38 -16.73 -7.65 3.25
C ARG A 38 -17.09 -9.13 3.32
N HIS A 39 -16.09 -10.00 3.42
CA HIS A 39 -16.25 -11.44 3.29
C HIS A 39 -16.08 -12.19 4.62
N GLY A 40 -15.62 -11.52 5.68
CA GLY A 40 -15.38 -12.12 7.00
C GLY A 40 -14.16 -13.06 7.05
N THR A 41 -13.46 -13.24 5.92
CA THR A 41 -12.26 -14.07 5.80
C THR A 41 -11.30 -13.46 4.78
N ARG A 42 -10.04 -13.89 4.83
CA ARG A 42 -9.02 -13.61 3.80
C ARG A 42 -8.86 -14.78 2.83
N GLU A 43 -9.51 -15.91 3.10
CA GLU A 43 -9.48 -17.07 2.23
C GLU A 43 -10.21 -16.75 0.91
N GLY A 44 -9.47 -16.75 -0.19
CA GLY A 44 -9.96 -16.35 -1.52
C GLY A 44 -9.66 -14.91 -1.92
N ALA A 45 -8.94 -14.14 -1.10
CA ALA A 45 -8.38 -12.88 -1.54
C ALA A 45 -7.33 -13.10 -2.66
N MET A 46 -7.24 -12.16 -3.59
CA MET A 46 -6.21 -12.17 -4.63
C MET A 46 -4.83 -12.16 -3.99
N GLY A 47 -3.90 -12.92 -4.58
CA GLY A 47 -2.50 -12.84 -4.17
C GLY A 47 -1.88 -11.48 -4.55
N GLU A 48 -0.82 -11.08 -3.84
CA GLU A 48 -0.17 -9.78 -4.01
C GLU A 48 0.20 -9.47 -5.48
N ARG A 49 0.84 -10.41 -6.17
CA ARG A 49 1.24 -10.24 -7.58
C ARG A 49 0.04 -10.06 -8.51
N GLU A 50 -1.05 -10.78 -8.24
CA GLU A 50 -2.27 -10.71 -9.05
C GLU A 50 -2.98 -9.38 -8.84
N PHE A 51 -3.04 -8.92 -7.58
CA PHE A 51 -3.56 -7.60 -7.22
C PHE A 51 -2.80 -6.48 -7.94
N TRP A 52 -1.46 -6.50 -7.91
CA TRP A 52 -0.67 -5.46 -8.58
C TRP A 52 -0.85 -5.48 -10.10
N ARG A 53 -0.94 -6.67 -10.71
CA ARG A 53 -1.23 -6.79 -12.14
C ARG A 53 -2.60 -6.20 -12.48
N ASP A 54 -3.64 -6.58 -11.74
CA ASP A 54 -5.00 -6.08 -11.97
C ASP A 54 -5.09 -4.56 -11.77
N LEU A 55 -4.41 -4.03 -10.76
CA LEU A 55 -4.34 -2.59 -10.50
C LEU A 55 -3.66 -1.83 -11.65
N THR A 56 -2.52 -2.34 -12.15
CA THR A 56 -1.82 -1.75 -13.30
C THR A 56 -2.67 -1.87 -14.58
N ASP A 57 -3.30 -3.02 -14.82
CA ASP A 57 -4.20 -3.22 -15.98
C ASP A 57 -5.41 -2.29 -15.92
N ALA A 58 -5.97 -2.04 -14.73
CA ALA A 58 -7.06 -1.10 -14.52
C ALA A 58 -6.62 0.35 -14.81
N GLN A 59 -5.41 0.73 -14.37
CA GLN A 59 -4.82 2.03 -14.69
C GLN A 59 -4.52 2.19 -16.19
N ASP A 60 -4.08 1.13 -16.85
CA ASP A 60 -3.79 1.14 -18.28
C ASP A 60 -5.07 1.23 -19.13
N ARG A 61 -6.15 0.57 -18.65
CA ARG A 61 -7.46 0.55 -19.30
C ARG A 61 -8.24 1.85 -19.11
N ASP A 62 -7.98 2.64 -18.06
CA ASP A 62 -8.63 3.94 -17.86
C ASP A 62 -7.95 5.03 -18.72
N PRO A 63 -8.56 5.45 -19.84
CA PRO A 63 -7.96 6.42 -20.76
C PRO A 63 -7.92 7.84 -20.17
N LYS A 64 -8.55 8.09 -19.01
CA LYS A 64 -8.64 9.41 -18.38
C LYS A 64 -7.28 9.97 -17.94
N ALA A 65 -6.24 9.16 -17.85
CA ALA A 65 -4.87 9.61 -17.60
C ALA A 65 -4.11 10.05 -18.87
N ARG A 66 -4.65 9.74 -20.07
CA ARG A 66 -3.92 9.91 -21.34
C ARG A 66 -4.46 11.00 -22.26
N CYS A 67 -5.53 11.70 -21.87
CA CYS A 67 -6.06 12.81 -22.64
C CYS A 67 -5.77 14.15 -21.94
N CYS A 68 -4.75 14.83 -22.47
CA CYS A 68 -4.51 16.28 -22.47
C CYS A 68 -4.57 17.03 -21.14
#